data_AF-A0A7S1PBP6-F1
#
_entry.id   AF-A0A7S1PBP6-F1
#
_cell.length_a   1.000
_cell.length_b   1.000
_cell.length_c   1.000
_cell.angle_alpha   90.00
_cell.angle_beta   90.00
_cell.angle_gamma   90.00
#
_symmetry.space_group_name_H-M   'P 1'
#
loop_
_entity.id
_entity.type
_entity.pdbx_description
1 polymer ?
#
loop_
_entity_poly.entity_id
_entity_poly.type
_entity_poly.pdbx_seq_one_letter_code
_entity_poly.pdbx_strand_id
1 'polypeptide(L)'
;VKTYVINPKSIDMNELYGSFDLQTMEWTDGILSSIMRTACQDEKPDQKWIILDGPVDTLWIESMNTVLDDNKILTLINGDRIAMPLQVSLLFEVEDLAVASPATVSRAGMVYLDVIDLGWKPYVDTWVTKQTSLSGDHRSLLASFFEKYVDQVLKARRDQCKEVVPISEVNGVMSLCRLFEVFIQKCDLAAHGENAARVLERIFVFSLIWSLGGSVDGDSRPIIDQRIREIDNMFPPTQTVYEYGLNF
;
A
#
# COMPACT_ATOMS: atom_id res chain seq x y z
N VAL A 1 -8.22 -19.51 9.39
CA VAL A 1 -8.67 -18.18 9.85
C VAL A 1 -9.60 -17.62 8.78
N LYS A 2 -10.80 -17.19 9.15
CA LYS A 2 -11.76 -16.55 8.23
C LYS A 2 -11.67 -15.04 8.43
N THR A 3 -11.48 -14.27 7.37
CA THR A 3 -11.31 -12.82 7.44
C THR A 3 -12.49 -12.11 6.79
N TYR A 4 -12.89 -10.98 7.37
CA TYR A 4 -13.88 -10.06 6.83
C TYR A 4 -13.26 -8.67 6.85
N VAL A 5 -13.06 -8.06 5.68
CA VAL A 5 -12.42 -6.73 5.56
C VAL A 5 -13.47 -5.71 5.20
N ILE A 6 -13.51 -4.60 5.93
CA ILE A 6 -14.47 -3.50 5.74
C ILE A 6 -13.71 -2.19 5.86
N ASN A 7 -13.99 -1.24 4.96
CA ASN A 7 -13.57 0.15 5.15
C ASN A 7 -14.73 0.94 5.80
N PRO A 8 -14.63 1.30 7.09
CA PRO A 8 -15.72 1.96 7.79
C PRO A 8 -15.98 3.39 7.30
N LYS A 9 -14.99 4.04 6.67
CA LYS A 9 -15.12 5.43 6.19
C LYS A 9 -15.71 5.53 4.78
N SER A 10 -15.65 4.45 3.99
CA SER A 10 -16.25 4.42 2.64
C SER A 10 -17.77 4.23 2.66
N ILE A 11 -18.37 4.04 3.84
CA ILE A 11 -19.77 3.68 4.04
C ILE A 11 -20.39 4.69 5.01
N ASP A 12 -21.66 5.04 4.80
CA ASP A 12 -22.37 5.92 5.72
C ASP A 12 -22.63 5.23 7.06
N MET A 13 -22.69 6.01 8.15
CA MET A 13 -22.94 5.50 9.51
C MET A 13 -24.18 4.59 9.61
N ASN A 14 -25.24 4.99 8.92
CA ASN A 14 -26.51 4.25 8.86
C ASN A 14 -26.37 2.92 8.12
N GLU A 15 -25.55 2.86 7.07
CA GLU A 15 -25.28 1.63 6.32
C GLU A 15 -24.27 0.73 7.04
N LEU A 16 -23.39 1.31 7.87
CA LEU A 16 -22.40 0.58 8.66
C LEU A 16 -23.05 -0.18 9.82
N TYR A 17 -23.82 0.51 10.66
CA TYR A 17 -24.43 -0.05 11.87
C TYR A 17 -25.89 -0.49 11.71
N GLY A 18 -26.56 0.01 10.68
CA GLY A 18 -27.99 -0.14 10.49
C GLY A 18 -28.74 1.14 10.85
N SER A 19 -29.94 1.26 10.30
CA SER A 19 -30.79 2.42 10.51
C SER A 19 -32.25 2.03 10.62
N PHE A 20 -33.00 2.86 11.34
CA PHE A 20 -34.42 2.73 11.48
C PHE A 20 -35.10 3.70 10.51
N ASP A 21 -35.88 3.18 9.58
CA ASP A 21 -36.63 4.02 8.64
C ASP A 21 -37.93 4.51 9.30
N LEU A 22 -38.04 5.82 9.47
CA LEU A 22 -39.20 6.47 10.09
C LEU A 22 -40.49 6.37 9.25
N GLN A 23 -40.37 6.13 7.94
CA GLN A 23 -41.54 6.01 7.05
C GLN A 23 -42.13 4.61 7.08
N THR A 24 -41.28 3.58 7.00
CA THR A 24 -41.70 2.17 7.01
C THR A 24 -41.82 1.59 8.42
N MET A 25 -41.22 2.24 9.43
CA MET A 25 -41.06 1.72 10.78
C MET A 25 -40.30 0.39 10.82
N GLU A 26 -39.47 0.12 9.81
CA GLU A 26 -38.65 -1.09 9.70
C GLU A 26 -37.18 -0.80 10.02
N TRP A 27 -36.53 -1.80 10.61
CA TRP A 27 -35.10 -1.77 10.88
C TRP A 27 -34.34 -2.45 9.75
N THR A 28 -33.30 -1.77 9.25
CA THR A 28 -32.36 -2.35 8.28
C THR A 28 -31.01 -2.57 8.97
N ASP A 29 -30.54 -3.82 9.01
CA ASP A 29 -29.22 -4.19 9.52
C ASP A 29 -28.12 -3.58 8.62
N GLY A 30 -27.11 -2.98 9.24
CA GLY A 30 -25.93 -2.49 8.55
C GLY A 30 -24.92 -3.59 8.21
N ILE A 31 -23.91 -3.21 7.43
CA ILE A 31 -22.85 -4.10 6.94
C ILE A 31 -22.03 -4.66 8.09
N LEU A 32 -21.59 -3.82 9.04
CA LEU A 32 -20.80 -4.27 10.19
C LEU A 32 -21.62 -5.14 11.13
N SER A 33 -22.87 -4.75 11.42
CA SER A 33 -23.78 -5.54 12.27
C SER A 33 -24.06 -6.92 11.67
N SER A 34 -24.28 -7.01 10.36
CA SER A 34 -24.54 -8.27 9.65
C SER A 34 -23.31 -9.17 9.63
N ILE A 35 -22.12 -8.61 9.38
CA ILE A 35 -20.85 -9.35 9.43
C ILE A 35 -20.54 -9.83 10.85
N MET A 36 -20.70 -8.97 11.86
CA MET A 36 -20.55 -9.32 13.28
C MET A 36 -21.49 -10.48 13.64
N ARG A 37 -22.77 -10.39 13.26
CA ARG A 37 -23.76 -11.44 13.52
C ARG A 37 -23.35 -12.77 12.89
N THR A 38 -22.95 -12.74 11.62
CA THR A 38 -22.50 -13.91 10.86
C THR A 38 -21.23 -14.52 11.44
N ALA A 39 -20.26 -13.70 11.84
CA ALA A 39 -19.00 -14.15 12.42
C ALA A 39 -19.18 -14.71 13.84
N CYS A 40 -20.03 -14.09 14.65
CA CYS A 40 -20.26 -14.50 16.05
C CYS A 40 -21.17 -15.73 16.17
N GLN A 41 -22.10 -15.94 15.24
CA GLN A 41 -22.98 -17.12 15.21
C GLN A 41 -22.29 -18.38 14.67
N ASP A 42 -21.17 -18.25 13.97
CA ASP A 42 -20.43 -19.39 13.45
C ASP A 42 -19.65 -20.06 14.59
N GLU A 43 -20.17 -21.19 15.06
CA GLU A 43 -19.63 -22.01 16.16
C GLU A 43 -18.39 -22.82 15.80
N LYS A 44 -17.91 -22.75 14.54
CA LYS A 44 -16.69 -23.46 14.15
C LYS A 44 -15.51 -22.97 14.99
N PRO A 45 -14.57 -23.87 15.37
CA PRO A 45 -13.40 -23.51 16.17
C PRO A 45 -12.38 -22.63 15.41
N ASP A 46 -12.64 -22.34 14.13
CA ASP A 46 -11.82 -21.45 13.33
C ASP A 46 -11.83 -20.03 13.90
N GLN A 47 -10.63 -19.43 13.98
CA GLN A 47 -10.45 -18.01 14.29
C GLN A 47 -11.06 -17.14 13.19
N LYS A 48 -11.78 -16.08 13.61
CA LYS A 48 -12.53 -15.18 12.73
C LYS A 48 -12.08 -13.76 12.99
N TRP A 49 -11.55 -13.09 11.97
CA TRP A 49 -11.04 -11.74 12.10
C TRP A 49 -11.92 -10.78 11.32
N ILE A 50 -12.40 -9.73 11.99
CA ILE A 50 -13.09 -8.62 11.37
C ILE A 50 -12.08 -7.47 11.33
N ILE A 51 -11.65 -7.13 10.13
CA ILE A 51 -10.61 -6.15 9.84
C ILE A 51 -11.30 -4.87 9.38
N LEU A 52 -11.08 -3.80 10.11
CA LEU A 52 -11.55 -2.45 9.82
C LEU A 52 -10.36 -1.68 9.23
N ASP A 53 -10.31 -1.60 7.90
CA ASP A 53 -9.23 -0.97 7.13
C ASP A 53 -9.67 0.41 6.65
N GLY A 54 -9.21 1.44 7.35
CA GLY A 54 -9.54 2.82 7.03
C GLY A 54 -9.33 3.78 8.20
N PRO A 55 -9.40 5.09 7.95
CA PRO A 55 -9.14 6.09 8.98
C PRO A 55 -10.20 6.04 10.10
N VAL A 56 -9.74 6.25 11.33
CA VAL A 56 -10.62 6.35 12.50
C VAL A 56 -11.33 7.70 12.51
N ASP A 57 -12.63 7.67 12.72
CA ASP A 57 -13.47 8.85 12.90
C ASP A 57 -14.18 8.75 14.26
N THR A 58 -14.31 9.89 14.93
CA THR A 58 -15.00 10.00 16.23
C THR A 58 -16.41 9.41 16.21
N LEU A 59 -17.14 9.58 15.12
CA LEU A 59 -18.55 9.21 15.04
C LEU A 59 -18.73 7.69 15.02
N TRP A 60 -17.97 6.98 14.20
CA TRP A 60 -18.15 5.53 14.06
C TRP A 60 -17.49 4.76 15.21
N ILE A 61 -16.36 5.23 15.75
CA ILE A 61 -15.65 4.49 16.80
C ILE A 61 -16.39 4.55 18.15
N GLU A 62 -17.15 5.61 18.40
CA GLU A 62 -17.90 5.75 19.66
C GLU A 62 -18.96 4.65 19.84
N SER A 63 -19.64 4.25 18.76
CA SER A 63 -20.59 3.14 18.76
C SER A 63 -19.94 1.77 19.00
N MET A 64 -18.60 1.66 18.87
CA MET A 64 -17.85 0.43 19.16
C MET A 64 -17.35 0.33 20.60
N ASN A 65 -17.46 1.38 21.41
CA ASN A 65 -16.85 1.41 22.73
C ASN A 65 -17.26 0.22 23.63
N THR A 66 -18.49 -0.28 23.51
CA THR A 66 -19.01 -1.42 24.31
C THR A 66 -18.54 -2.79 23.81
N VAL A 67 -18.13 -2.91 22.55
CA VAL A 67 -17.53 -4.17 22.05
C VAL A 67 -16.02 -4.19 22.27
N LEU A 68 -15.40 -3.02 22.37
CA LEU A 68 -13.98 -2.87 22.63
C LEU A 68 -13.62 -3.02 24.11
N ASP A 69 -14.53 -2.69 25.03
CA ASP A 69 -14.31 -2.89 26.47
C ASP A 69 -14.40 -4.37 26.90
N ASP A 70 -14.41 -4.62 28.20
CA ASP A 70 -14.47 -5.97 28.78
C ASP A 70 -15.82 -6.66 28.57
N ASN A 71 -16.88 -5.92 28.22
CA ASN A 71 -18.19 -6.50 27.98
C ASN A 71 -18.23 -7.30 26.68
N LYS A 72 -17.40 -6.94 25.69
CA LYS A 72 -17.32 -7.60 24.37
C LYS A 72 -18.69 -7.73 23.69
N ILE A 73 -19.55 -6.72 23.84
CA ILE A 73 -20.92 -6.72 23.25
C ILE A 73 -21.10 -5.48 22.38
N LEU A 74 -21.38 -5.68 21.10
CA LEU A 74 -21.83 -4.61 20.22
C LEU A 74 -23.30 -4.32 20.51
N THR A 75 -23.62 -3.06 20.84
CA THR A 75 -25.00 -2.61 21.06
C THR A 75 -25.42 -1.72 19.91
N LEU A 76 -26.44 -2.13 19.16
CA LEU A 76 -27.00 -1.37 18.04
C LEU A 76 -28.07 -0.38 18.53
N ILE A 77 -28.41 0.60 17.68
CA ILE A 77 -29.36 1.69 18.02
C ILE A 77 -30.77 1.14 18.28
N ASN A 78 -31.16 0.06 17.62
CA ASN A 78 -32.43 -0.64 17.86
C ASN A 78 -32.46 -1.42 19.20
N GLY A 79 -31.34 -1.47 19.93
CA GLY A 79 -31.20 -2.20 21.19
C GLY A 79 -30.70 -3.64 21.03
N ASP A 80 -30.46 -4.12 19.80
CA ASP A 80 -29.86 -5.43 19.57
C ASP A 80 -28.46 -5.51 20.17
N ARG A 81 -28.16 -6.66 20.77
CA ARG A 81 -26.89 -6.94 21.42
C ARG A 81 -26.23 -8.16 20.78
N ILE A 82 -25.06 -7.95 20.20
CA ILE A 82 -24.25 -9.01 19.59
C ILE A 82 -23.04 -9.24 20.48
N ALA A 83 -23.01 -10.36 21.19
CA ALA A 83 -21.87 -10.76 22.01
C ALA A 83 -20.76 -11.35 21.13
N MET A 84 -19.54 -10.87 21.32
CA MET A 84 -18.37 -11.32 20.58
C MET A 84 -17.70 -12.49 21.32
N PRO A 85 -17.72 -13.71 20.76
CA PRO A 85 -17.05 -14.87 21.37
C PRO A 85 -15.52 -14.76 21.22
N LEU A 86 -14.78 -15.51 22.06
CA LEU A 86 -13.31 -15.49 22.10
C LEU A 86 -12.62 -15.87 20.77
N GLN A 87 -13.33 -16.55 19.88
CA GLN A 87 -12.84 -16.93 18.54
C GLN A 87 -12.93 -15.80 17.51
N VAL A 88 -13.62 -14.70 17.84
CA VAL A 88 -13.76 -13.51 16.98
C VAL A 88 -12.82 -12.42 17.50
N SER A 89 -12.03 -11.85 16.61
CA SER A 89 -11.12 -10.74 16.90
C SER A 89 -11.42 -9.56 15.99
N LEU A 90 -11.36 -8.36 16.55
CA LEU A 90 -11.42 -7.11 15.82
C LEU A 90 -10.00 -6.61 15.59
N LEU A 91 -9.67 -6.29 14.34
CA LEU A 91 -8.40 -5.69 13.97
C LEU A 91 -8.68 -4.35 13.30
N PHE A 92 -7.92 -3.33 13.67
CA PHE A 92 -8.01 -1.99 13.10
C PHE A 92 -6.71 -1.71 12.35
N GLU A 93 -6.82 -1.50 11.04
CA GLU A 93 -5.72 -1.03 10.20
C GLU A 93 -5.97 0.44 9.89
N VAL A 94 -5.17 1.29 10.52
CA VAL A 94 -5.37 2.74 10.57
C VAL A 94 -4.04 3.44 10.33
N GLU A 95 -4.05 4.54 9.57
CA GLU A 95 -2.83 5.32 9.31
C GLU A 95 -2.42 6.13 10.55
N ASP A 96 -3.39 6.81 11.16
CA ASP A 96 -3.20 7.57 12.40
C ASP A 96 -4.42 7.48 13.34
N LEU A 97 -4.19 7.87 14.59
CA LEU A 97 -5.20 7.93 15.65
C LEU A 97 -5.44 9.37 16.11
N ALA A 98 -5.14 10.38 15.28
CA ALA A 98 -5.16 11.78 15.67
C ALA A 98 -6.55 12.27 16.13
N VAL A 99 -7.60 11.63 15.61
CA VAL A 99 -9.00 11.96 15.93
C VAL A 99 -9.61 11.03 16.98
N ALA A 100 -8.87 10.02 17.45
CA ALA A 100 -9.36 9.08 18.46
C ALA A 100 -9.08 9.58 19.88
N SER A 101 -10.06 9.44 20.79
CA SER A 101 -9.84 9.80 22.19
C SER A 101 -8.89 8.79 22.86
N PRO A 102 -7.98 9.21 23.78
CA PRO A 102 -7.11 8.29 24.51
C PRO A 102 -7.86 7.20 25.27
N ALA A 103 -9.08 7.50 25.75
CA ALA A 103 -9.94 6.54 26.46
C ALA A 103 -10.54 5.46 25.55
N THR A 104 -10.68 5.73 24.25
CA THR A 104 -11.10 4.76 23.23
C THR A 104 -9.93 3.85 22.87
N VAL A 105 -8.76 4.44 22.62
CA VAL A 105 -7.55 3.71 22.21
C VAL A 105 -7.03 2.81 23.34
N SER A 106 -7.20 3.21 24.62
CA SER A 106 -6.74 2.41 25.77
C SER A 106 -7.43 1.05 25.91
N ARG A 107 -8.53 0.80 25.19
CA ARG A 107 -9.28 -0.46 25.22
C ARG A 107 -8.77 -1.48 24.20
N ALA A 108 -7.87 -1.08 23.30
CA ALA A 108 -7.33 -1.92 22.26
C ALA A 108 -5.81 -2.12 22.45
N GLY A 109 -5.31 -3.29 22.03
CA GLY A 109 -3.87 -3.56 22.00
C GLY A 109 -3.22 -2.86 20.81
N MET A 110 -2.28 -1.96 21.07
CA MET A 110 -1.62 -1.17 20.03
C MET A 110 -0.37 -1.89 19.50
N VAL A 111 -0.31 -2.07 18.19
CA VAL A 111 0.88 -2.56 17.48
C VAL A 111 1.33 -1.47 16.53
N TYR A 112 2.47 -0.85 16.84
CA TYR A 112 3.07 0.17 15.98
C TYR A 112 3.94 -0.52 14.93
N LEU A 113 3.64 -0.27 13.66
CA LEU A 113 4.46 -0.69 12.54
C LEU A 113 5.15 0.53 11.96
N ASP A 114 6.47 0.60 12.06
CA ASP A 114 7.23 1.62 11.34
C ASP A 114 7.51 1.14 9.90
N VAL A 115 6.90 1.82 8.94
CA VAL A 115 7.09 1.54 7.51
C VAL A 115 8.51 1.88 7.06
N ILE A 116 9.21 2.76 7.78
CA ILE A 116 10.61 3.13 7.52
C ILE A 116 11.51 1.92 7.77
N ASP A 117 11.24 1.14 8.82
CA ASP A 117 12.03 -0.05 9.17
C ASP A 117 11.85 -1.19 8.15
N LEU A 118 10.66 -1.30 7.54
CA LEU A 118 10.42 -2.28 6.49
C LEU A 118 11.15 -1.89 5.20
N GLY A 119 11.13 -0.60 4.85
CA GLY A 119 11.77 -0.07 3.65
C GLY A 119 11.24 -0.66 2.34
N TRP A 120 11.93 -0.35 1.24
CA TRP A 120 11.52 -0.79 -0.10
C TRP A 120 12.10 -2.15 -0.50
N LYS A 121 13.17 -2.60 0.17
CA LYS A 121 13.94 -3.81 -0.19
C LYS A 121 13.13 -5.10 -0.12
N PRO A 122 12.37 -5.40 0.96
CA PRO A 122 11.61 -6.65 1.05
C PRO A 122 10.54 -6.79 -0.05
N TYR A 123 9.96 -5.66 -0.48
CA TYR A 123 9.03 -5.64 -1.60
C TYR A 123 9.73 -6.05 -2.90
N VAL A 124 10.88 -5.45 -3.19
CA VAL A 124 11.66 -5.74 -4.40
C VAL A 124 12.16 -7.19 -4.41
N ASP A 125 12.68 -7.69 -3.29
CA ASP A 125 13.16 -9.08 -3.20
C ASP A 125 12.05 -10.08 -3.54
N THR A 126 10.85 -9.83 -3.01
CA THR A 126 9.66 -10.63 -3.29
C THR A 126 9.23 -10.51 -4.76
N TRP A 127 9.28 -9.29 -5.30
CA TRP A 127 8.89 -9.01 -6.68
C TRP A 127 9.85 -9.62 -7.70
N VAL A 128 11.17 -9.49 -7.51
CA VAL A 128 12.20 -10.11 -8.35
C VAL A 128 12.07 -11.64 -8.34
N THR A 129 11.79 -12.23 -7.17
CA THR A 129 11.58 -13.68 -7.04
C THR A 129 10.34 -14.15 -7.81
N LYS A 130 9.28 -13.36 -7.82
CA LYS A 130 8.03 -13.66 -8.55
C LYS A 130 8.15 -13.45 -10.06
N GLN A 131 9.20 -12.79 -10.54
CA GLN A 131 9.35 -12.52 -11.97
C GLN A 131 9.71 -13.78 -12.74
N THR A 132 8.74 -14.36 -13.45
CA THR A 132 8.92 -15.60 -14.24
C THR A 132 9.33 -15.33 -15.69
N SER A 133 9.19 -14.09 -16.18
CA SER A 133 9.54 -13.72 -17.56
C SER A 133 11.05 -13.64 -17.82
N LEU A 134 11.86 -13.62 -16.77
CA LEU A 134 13.32 -13.44 -16.84
C LEU A 134 14.06 -14.74 -16.49
N SER A 135 15.09 -15.05 -17.28
CA SER A 135 16.09 -16.08 -16.94
C SER A 135 16.74 -15.80 -15.58
N GLY A 136 17.27 -16.84 -14.93
CA GLY A 136 17.93 -16.73 -13.61
C GLY A 136 19.02 -15.65 -13.58
N ASP A 137 19.87 -15.60 -14.61
CA ASP A 137 20.95 -14.62 -14.72
C ASP A 137 20.46 -13.18 -14.92
N HIS A 138 19.34 -12.99 -15.62
CA HIS A 138 18.74 -11.66 -15.78
C HIS A 138 18.06 -11.18 -14.49
N ARG A 139 17.57 -12.10 -13.65
CA ARG A 139 17.00 -11.75 -12.34
C ARG A 139 18.06 -11.28 -11.36
N SER A 140 19.21 -11.95 -11.30
CA SER A 140 20.32 -11.51 -10.45
C SER A 140 20.89 -10.17 -10.93
N LEU A 141 20.97 -9.96 -12.25
CA LEU A 141 21.33 -8.67 -12.83
C LEU A 141 20.31 -7.57 -12.49
N LEU A 142 19.01 -7.87 -12.55
CA LEU A 142 17.98 -6.92 -12.17
C LEU A 142 18.09 -6.52 -10.70
N ALA A 143 18.34 -7.46 -9.79
CA ALA A 143 18.54 -7.18 -8.38
C ALA A 143 19.73 -6.22 -8.15
N SER A 144 20.84 -6.39 -8.88
CA SER A 144 21.99 -5.49 -8.77
C SER A 144 21.69 -4.07 -9.28
N PHE A 145 20.77 -3.90 -10.22
CA PHE A 145 20.32 -2.58 -10.65
C PHE A 145 19.54 -1.83 -9.55
N PHE A 146 18.72 -2.52 -8.75
CA PHE A 146 18.06 -1.87 -7.62
C PHE A 146 19.08 -1.32 -6.62
N GLU A 147 20.10 -2.10 -6.26
CA GLU A 147 21.16 -1.63 -5.37
C GLU A 147 22.01 -0.50 -5.99
N LYS A 148 22.32 -0.59 -7.29
CA LYS A 148 23.12 0.41 -8.01
C LYS A 148 22.42 1.77 -8.07
N TYR A 149 21.13 1.79 -8.43
CA TYR A 149 20.44 3.06 -8.75
C TYR A 149 19.49 3.55 -7.66
N VAL A 150 18.68 2.68 -7.04
CA VAL A 150 17.50 3.11 -6.26
C VAL A 150 17.90 3.83 -4.98
N ASP A 151 18.86 3.32 -4.20
CA ASP A 151 19.30 3.97 -2.96
C ASP A 151 19.88 5.38 -3.21
N GLN A 152 20.63 5.57 -4.30
CA GLN A 152 21.22 6.86 -4.65
C GLN A 152 20.16 7.88 -5.11
N VAL A 153 19.21 7.43 -5.93
CA VAL A 153 18.14 8.28 -6.45
C VAL A 153 17.15 8.64 -5.36
N LEU A 154 16.79 7.71 -4.47
CA LEU A 154 15.95 7.99 -3.31
C LEU A 154 16.62 8.99 -2.36
N LYS A 155 17.93 8.85 -2.11
CA LYS A 155 18.69 9.81 -1.30
C LYS A 155 18.68 11.21 -1.91
N ALA A 156 18.96 11.33 -3.22
CA ALA A 156 18.93 12.61 -3.90
C ALA A 156 17.52 13.23 -3.90
N ARG A 157 16.49 12.40 -4.10
CA ARG A 157 15.09 12.82 -4.02
C ARG A 157 14.73 13.37 -2.64
N ARG A 158 15.19 12.72 -1.57
CA ARG A 158 14.92 13.12 -0.18
C ARG A 158 15.66 14.39 0.24
N ASP A 159 16.95 14.48 -0.09
CA ASP A 159 17.86 15.51 0.45
C ASP A 159 17.91 16.77 -0.42
N GLN A 160 17.69 16.65 -1.73
CA GLN A 160 18.03 17.70 -2.72
C GLN A 160 16.85 18.10 -3.61
N CYS A 161 15.75 17.35 -3.60
CA CYS A 161 14.62 17.60 -4.48
C CYS A 161 13.38 18.04 -3.71
N LYS A 162 12.52 18.79 -4.40
CA LYS A 162 11.17 19.11 -3.92
C LYS A 162 10.15 18.30 -4.70
N GLU A 163 9.28 17.64 -3.97
CA GLU A 163 8.18 16.88 -4.55
C GLU A 163 6.94 17.75 -4.70
N VAL A 164 6.31 17.72 -5.87
CA VAL A 164 5.05 18.43 -6.12
C VAL A 164 3.91 17.74 -5.36
N VAL A 165 3.95 16.40 -5.34
CA VAL A 165 3.05 15.54 -4.58
C VAL A 165 3.93 14.56 -3.80
N PRO A 166 3.87 14.51 -2.46
CA PRO A 166 4.68 13.59 -1.67
C PRO A 166 4.27 12.15 -1.96
N ILE A 167 5.24 11.30 -2.27
CA ILE A 167 5.04 9.87 -2.50
C ILE A 167 5.88 9.10 -1.48
N SER A 168 5.39 7.99 -0.93
CA SER A 168 6.26 7.15 -0.10
C SER A 168 7.36 6.50 -0.96
N GLU A 169 8.54 6.24 -0.38
CA GLU A 169 9.64 5.60 -1.12
C GLU A 169 9.21 4.23 -1.68
N VAL A 170 8.47 3.46 -0.89
CA VAL A 170 7.91 2.17 -1.30
C VAL A 170 6.95 2.34 -2.49
N ASN A 171 6.03 3.32 -2.46
CA ASN A 171 5.11 3.56 -3.59
C ASN A 171 5.87 3.97 -4.86
N GLY A 172 6.94 4.75 -4.73
CA GLY A 172 7.82 5.09 -5.86
C GLY A 172 8.48 3.84 -6.46
N VAL A 173 9.01 2.96 -5.63
CA VAL A 173 9.62 1.69 -6.06
C VAL A 173 8.58 0.70 -6.62
N MET A 174 7.38 0.65 -6.07
CA MET A 174 6.27 -0.13 -6.64
C MET A 174 5.90 0.38 -8.05
N SER A 175 5.93 1.70 -8.25
CA SER A 175 5.68 2.30 -9.56
C SER A 175 6.79 1.97 -10.57
N LEU A 176 8.04 1.97 -10.13
CA LEU A 176 9.20 1.48 -10.91
C LEU A 176 8.97 0.03 -11.36
N CYS A 177 8.66 -0.87 -10.43
CA CYS A 177 8.42 -2.29 -10.71
C CYS A 177 7.29 -2.47 -11.74
N ARG A 178 6.14 -1.81 -11.55
CA ARG A 178 5.00 -1.89 -12.47
C ARG A 178 5.34 -1.37 -13.87
N LEU A 179 6.04 -0.24 -13.96
CA LEU A 179 6.41 0.34 -15.26
C LEU A 179 7.42 -0.56 -15.99
N PHE A 180 8.39 -1.11 -15.26
CA PHE A 180 9.35 -2.06 -15.79
C PHE A 180 8.67 -3.33 -16.33
N GLU A 181 7.69 -3.90 -15.62
CA GLU A 181 6.92 -5.06 -16.09
C GLU A 181 6.25 -4.82 -17.44
N VAL A 182 5.66 -3.63 -17.62
CA VAL A 182 4.98 -3.28 -18.88
C VAL A 182 5.97 -3.25 -20.05
N PHE A 183 7.16 -2.71 -19.85
CA PHE A 183 8.17 -2.64 -20.91
C PHE A 183 8.85 -3.97 -21.17
N ILE A 184 9.15 -4.75 -20.13
CA ILE A 184 9.81 -6.05 -20.30
C ILE A 184 8.91 -7.06 -21.00
N GLN A 185 7.59 -7.01 -20.78
CA GLN A 185 6.63 -7.85 -21.50
C GLN A 185 6.54 -7.51 -23.00
N LYS A 186 6.82 -6.26 -23.38
CA LYS A 186 6.82 -5.81 -24.78
C LYS A 186 8.15 -6.04 -25.49
N CYS A 187 9.23 -6.29 -24.75
CA CYS A 187 10.57 -6.45 -25.29
C CYS A 187 10.90 -7.94 -25.45
N ASP A 188 11.20 -8.37 -26.67
CA ASP A 188 11.78 -9.70 -26.88
C ASP A 188 13.29 -9.68 -26.54
N LEU A 189 13.60 -9.97 -25.27
CA LEU A 189 14.98 -10.06 -24.79
C LEU A 189 15.80 -11.11 -25.54
N ALA A 190 15.18 -12.19 -26.02
CA ALA A 190 15.90 -13.27 -26.71
C ALA A 190 16.42 -12.81 -28.08
N ALA A 191 15.68 -11.91 -28.75
CA ALA A 191 16.10 -11.32 -30.03
C ALA A 191 17.38 -10.46 -29.91
N HIS A 192 17.71 -9.98 -28.70
CA HIS A 192 18.83 -9.06 -28.47
C HIS A 192 20.15 -9.75 -28.13
N GLY A 193 20.17 -11.08 -27.92
CA GLY A 193 21.38 -11.87 -27.70
C GLY A 193 22.31 -11.26 -26.63
N GLU A 194 23.55 -10.95 -27.01
CA GLU A 194 24.57 -10.37 -26.12
C GLU A 194 24.22 -8.95 -25.61
N ASN A 195 23.34 -8.22 -26.30
CA ASN A 195 22.89 -6.90 -25.89
C ASN A 195 21.72 -6.92 -24.89
N ALA A 196 21.16 -8.10 -24.58
CA ALA A 196 20.00 -8.22 -23.70
C ALA A 196 20.22 -7.56 -22.33
N ALA A 197 21.42 -7.71 -21.74
CA ALA A 197 21.77 -7.08 -20.47
C ALA A 197 21.73 -5.53 -20.54
N ARG A 198 22.24 -4.95 -21.62
CA ARG A 198 22.26 -3.49 -21.84
C ARG A 198 20.86 -2.94 -22.11
N VAL A 199 20.02 -3.70 -22.82
CA VAL A 199 18.62 -3.35 -23.06
C VAL A 199 17.83 -3.40 -21.76
N LEU A 200 18.05 -4.43 -20.94
CA LEU A 200 17.46 -4.57 -19.60
C LEU A 200 17.79 -3.36 -18.72
N GLU A 201 19.06 -2.96 -18.68
CA GLU A 201 19.50 -1.79 -17.91
C GLU A 201 18.86 -0.49 -18.42
N ARG A 202 18.75 -0.29 -19.73
CA ARG A 202 18.09 0.88 -20.32
C ARG A 202 16.61 0.94 -19.96
N ILE A 203 15.90 -0.18 -20.04
CA ILE A 203 14.48 -0.27 -19.66
C ILE A 203 14.32 0.05 -18.17
N PHE A 204 15.22 -0.48 -17.33
CA PHE A 204 15.23 -0.21 -15.90
C PHE A 204 15.43 1.28 -15.59
N VAL A 205 16.47 1.90 -16.16
CA VAL A 205 16.77 3.32 -15.95
C VAL A 205 15.65 4.21 -16.47
N PHE A 206 15.07 3.90 -17.63
CA PHE A 206 13.90 4.62 -18.13
C PHE A 206 12.71 4.52 -17.18
N SER A 207 12.44 3.31 -16.67
CA SER A 207 11.36 3.09 -15.70
C SER A 207 11.62 3.86 -14.40
N LEU A 208 12.88 3.99 -13.99
CA LEU A 208 13.31 4.71 -12.79
C LEU A 208 13.11 6.22 -12.93
N ILE A 209 13.45 6.79 -14.10
CA ILE A 209 13.27 8.22 -14.39
C ILE A 209 11.79 8.61 -14.27
N TRP A 210 10.89 7.81 -14.85
CA TRP A 210 9.45 8.13 -14.88
C TRP A 210 8.67 7.73 -13.63
N SER A 211 9.27 6.94 -12.73
CA SER A 211 8.66 6.58 -11.44
C SER A 211 9.20 7.47 -10.32
N LEU A 212 10.49 7.35 -9.97
CA LEU A 212 11.12 8.09 -8.88
C LEU A 212 11.45 9.53 -9.27
N GLY A 213 11.86 9.75 -10.52
CA GLY A 213 12.12 11.09 -11.06
C GLY A 213 10.86 11.79 -11.58
N GLY A 214 9.70 11.15 -11.55
CA GLY A 214 8.44 11.70 -12.05
C GLY A 214 7.72 12.62 -11.05
N SER A 215 7.92 12.41 -9.74
CA SER A 215 7.25 13.17 -8.67
C SER A 215 7.88 14.51 -8.34
N VAL A 216 9.11 14.74 -8.79
CA VAL A 216 9.89 15.95 -8.49
C VAL A 216 9.50 17.13 -9.38
N ASP A 217 9.68 18.34 -8.87
CA ASP A 217 9.41 19.58 -9.61
C ASP A 217 10.41 19.84 -10.75
N GLY A 218 10.11 20.84 -11.59
CA GLY A 218 10.93 21.18 -12.75
C GLY A 218 12.37 21.56 -12.39
N ASP A 219 12.57 22.23 -11.25
CA ASP A 219 13.88 22.68 -10.79
C ASP A 219 14.74 21.54 -10.21
N SER A 220 14.10 20.48 -9.69
CA SER A 220 14.77 19.29 -9.15
C SER A 220 15.11 18.24 -10.23
N ARG A 221 14.45 18.26 -11.39
CA ARG A 221 14.73 17.32 -12.50
C ARG A 221 16.20 17.33 -12.95
N PRO A 222 16.88 18.48 -13.10
CA PRO A 222 18.32 18.52 -13.40
C PRO A 222 19.19 17.81 -12.36
N ILE A 223 18.79 17.82 -11.08
CA ILE A 223 19.53 17.14 -10.00
C ILE A 223 19.44 15.63 -10.17
N ILE A 224 18.25 15.11 -10.45
CA ILE A 224 18.03 13.68 -10.73
C ILE A 224 18.75 13.26 -12.02
N ASP A 225 18.70 14.09 -13.07
CA ASP A 225 19.46 13.88 -14.31
C ASP A 225 20.96 13.72 -14.04
N GLN A 226 21.54 14.65 -13.29
CA GLN A 226 22.95 14.60 -12.92
C GLN A 226 23.28 13.33 -12.13
N ARG A 227 22.46 12.97 -11.16
CA ARG A 227 22.67 11.75 -10.34
C ARG A 227 22.65 10.49 -11.17
N ILE A 228 21.72 10.36 -12.11
CA ILE A 228 21.64 9.19 -12.98
C ILE A 228 22.89 9.12 -13.89
N ARG A 229 23.36 10.25 -14.40
CA ARG A 229 24.58 10.32 -15.24
C ARG A 229 25.87 10.02 -14.47
N GLU A 230 25.94 10.44 -13.20
CA GLU A 230 27.05 10.09 -12.30
C GLU A 230 27.16 8.57 -12.09
N ILE A 231 26.02 7.87 -12.06
CA ILE A 231 25.97 6.41 -11.91
C ILE A 231 26.32 5.73 -13.23
N ASP A 232 25.74 6.20 -14.35
CA ASP A 232 25.98 5.61 -15.67
C ASP A 232 25.89 6.65 -16.81
N ASN A 233 26.95 6.72 -17.62
CA ASN A 233 27.05 7.64 -18.75
C ASN A 233 26.40 7.08 -20.03
N MET A 234 25.17 6.59 -19.91
CA MET A 234 24.44 6.00 -21.05
C MET A 234 23.69 7.02 -21.92
N PHE A 235 23.51 8.25 -21.44
CA PHE A 235 22.76 9.31 -22.12
C PHE A 235 23.69 10.32 -22.82
N PRO A 236 23.34 10.81 -24.03
CA PRO A 236 24.07 11.90 -24.66
C PRO A 236 24.02 13.19 -23.84
N PRO A 237 25.05 14.05 -23.91
CA PRO A 237 25.20 15.23 -23.02
C PRO A 237 24.31 16.43 -23.42
N THR A 238 23.55 16.34 -24.49
CA THR A 238 22.87 17.49 -25.13
C THR A 238 21.55 17.89 -24.49
N GLN A 239 20.81 16.93 -23.93
CA GLN A 239 19.46 17.10 -23.40
C GLN A 239 19.32 16.34 -22.08
N THR A 240 18.29 16.64 -21.30
CA THR A 240 18.02 15.94 -20.04
C THR A 240 17.57 14.49 -20.27
N VAL A 241 17.72 13.61 -19.27
CA VAL A 241 17.29 12.21 -19.33
C VAL A 241 15.79 12.07 -19.62
N TYR A 242 15.01 13.11 -19.32
CA TYR A 242 13.56 13.17 -19.54
C TYR A 242 13.18 13.38 -21.01
N GLU A 243 14.11 13.83 -21.86
CA GLU A 243 13.86 14.09 -23.28
C GLU A 243 14.15 12.85 -24.15
N TYR A 244 14.75 11.80 -23.58
CA TYR A 244 15.06 10.57 -24.31
C TYR A 244 13.99 9.49 -24.08
N GLY A 245 13.61 8.81 -25.18
CA GLY A 245 12.69 7.68 -25.17
C GLY A 245 13.40 6.35 -25.44
N LEU A 246 12.75 5.25 -25.03
CA LEU A 246 13.17 3.90 -25.43
C LEU A 246 12.86 3.69 -26.91
N ASN A 247 13.88 3.27 -27.67
CA ASN A 247 13.71 2.78 -29.03
C ASN A 247 13.78 1.25 -28.98
N PHE A 248 12.71 0.58 -29.41
CA PHE A 248 12.59 -0.88 -29.48
C PHE A 248 13.03 -1.40 -30.85
#